data_AF-A0ABD3PXE8-F1
#
_entry.id   AF-A0ABD3PXE8-F1
#
_cell.length_a   1.000
_cell.length_b   1.000
_cell.length_c   1.000
_cell.angle_alpha   90.00
_cell.angle_beta   90.00
_cell.angle_gamma   90.00
#
_symmetry.space_group_name_H-M   'P 1'
#
loop_
_entity.id
_entity.type
_entity.pdbx_description
1 polymer ?
#
loop_
_entity_poly.entity_id
_entity_poly.type
_entity_poly.pdbx_seq_one_letter_code
_entity_poly.pdbx_strand_id
1 'polypeptide(L)'
;MNVASHSTPPTLEPYWKCLFHEAFRQDTTPSVLKHAYLLISIVAHLPVLFPESFGRWIFRFPDSYFSFDETFLPHGNFDNTFVRFLKLISLTIGLSYTSMFVCLSITVAAYTTLIWNDATTSLHPFPWPKSWETNNDACYNDMFCEPSRKDCLVRRPGNALSNFLYFLLALMILMSTVSCGLARNVDSELPHIYGLLVSDFIFGVMLLILAVSSTVWHSCNAMWSHAVDLWSMEAVIIYLTFRMIALGVYVILFKWTESHNFASFFSSALCFAMFIGHIYDNACRWYNKHLSRFWENMCPFAVRNRLPNSPYILSIANDREKTQLLKPIGLLEIYLYALLPVSSNVLNWILIKTTFHTVGSSLLVRTLNRSLVFGWTYRLFERWGLDGCRHVLYCERKIDEAKEIGDNRLLAFWTVAAAVLSPTASLHFWTGVTVIAAFCHSRSTEVFMLSNF
;
A
#
# COMPACT_ATOMS: atom_id res chain seq x y z
N MET A 1 -51.95 -18.52 14.32
CA MET A 1 -50.64 -17.85 14.41
C MET A 1 -49.62 -18.75 13.72
N ASN A 2 -49.21 -18.40 12.50
CA ASN A 2 -48.19 -19.15 11.79
C ASN A 2 -46.84 -18.87 12.47
N VAL A 3 -46.28 -19.91 13.08
CA VAL A 3 -44.89 -19.92 13.53
C VAL A 3 -44.05 -19.79 12.27
N ALA A 4 -43.49 -18.60 12.04
CA ALA A 4 -42.52 -18.39 10.98
C ALA A 4 -41.41 -19.43 11.19
N SER A 5 -41.27 -20.34 10.24
CA SER A 5 -40.15 -21.27 10.19
C SER A 5 -38.88 -20.47 10.38
N HIS A 6 -38.08 -20.81 11.39
CA HIS A 6 -36.70 -20.36 11.48
C HIS A 6 -35.98 -20.85 10.22
N SER A 7 -36.06 -20.06 9.14
CA SER A 7 -35.19 -20.21 7.99
C SER A 7 -33.79 -20.13 8.55
N THR A 8 -33.04 -21.23 8.44
CA THR A 8 -31.61 -21.25 8.72
C THR A 8 -31.01 -19.99 8.11
N PRO A 9 -30.28 -19.17 8.89
CA PRO A 9 -29.73 -17.94 8.38
C PRO A 9 -28.96 -18.26 7.09
N PRO A 10 -29.09 -17.45 6.03
CA PRO A 10 -28.42 -17.72 4.77
C PRO A 10 -26.95 -17.95 5.04
N THR A 11 -26.51 -19.20 4.89
CA THR A 11 -25.11 -19.56 5.03
C THR A 11 -24.39 -18.93 3.84
N LEU A 12 -23.44 -18.03 4.12
CA LEU A 12 -22.52 -17.55 3.10
C LEU A 12 -21.94 -18.76 2.37
N GLU A 13 -21.72 -18.62 1.06
CA GLU A 13 -21.00 -19.63 0.30
C GLU A 13 -19.70 -20.02 1.05
N PRO A 14 -19.29 -21.30 1.00
CA PRO A 14 -18.05 -21.75 1.62
C PRO A 14 -16.91 -20.81 1.28
N TYR A 15 -15.94 -20.65 2.18
CA TYR A 15 -14.66 -20.05 1.81
C TYR A 15 -14.22 -20.66 0.46
N TRP A 16 -13.60 -19.87 -0.43
CA TRP A 16 -13.06 -20.31 -1.73
C TRP A 16 -14.00 -20.23 -2.95
N LYS A 17 -15.08 -19.44 -2.88
CA LYS A 17 -16.02 -19.21 -4.00
C LYS A 17 -16.27 -17.72 -4.22
N CYS A 18 -16.04 -17.28 -5.47
CA CYS A 18 -16.27 -15.91 -5.94
C CYS A 18 -17.55 -15.30 -5.34
N LEU A 19 -17.38 -14.28 -4.49
CA LEU A 19 -18.49 -13.57 -3.87
C LEU A 19 -19.08 -12.48 -4.77
N PHE A 20 -18.41 -12.13 -5.88
CA PHE A 20 -18.90 -11.10 -6.78
C PHE A 20 -20.31 -11.40 -7.30
N HIS A 21 -20.61 -12.65 -7.69
CA HIS A 21 -21.94 -12.98 -8.20
C HIS A 21 -23.03 -12.82 -7.12
N GLU A 22 -22.72 -13.25 -5.89
CA GLU A 22 -23.65 -13.15 -4.77
C GLU A 22 -23.84 -11.69 -4.33
N ALA A 23 -22.76 -10.93 -4.19
CA ALA A 23 -22.83 -9.49 -3.94
C ALA A 23 -23.59 -8.77 -5.08
N PHE A 24 -23.35 -9.15 -6.33
CA PHE A 24 -24.04 -8.60 -7.50
C PHE A 24 -25.54 -8.86 -7.46
N ARG A 25 -25.95 -10.07 -7.07
CA ARG A 25 -27.35 -10.48 -6.97
C ARG A 25 -28.06 -9.85 -5.76
N GLN A 26 -27.40 -9.79 -4.61
CA GLN A 26 -27.96 -9.32 -3.34
C GLN A 26 -28.08 -7.79 -3.26
N ASP A 27 -27.21 -7.07 -3.94
CA ASP A 27 -27.23 -5.61 -3.94
C ASP A 27 -28.55 -5.07 -4.54
N THR A 28 -29.14 -4.05 -3.92
CA THR A 28 -30.46 -3.53 -4.32
C THR A 28 -30.40 -2.56 -5.51
N THR A 29 -29.20 -2.19 -5.98
CA THR A 29 -29.02 -1.28 -7.10
C THR A 29 -29.59 -1.90 -8.40
N PRO A 30 -30.28 -1.12 -9.25
CA PRO A 30 -30.72 -1.60 -10.56
C PRO A 30 -29.58 -2.22 -11.38
N SER A 31 -29.82 -3.36 -12.03
CA SER A 31 -28.81 -4.10 -12.79
C SER A 31 -28.10 -3.22 -13.84
N VAL A 32 -28.85 -2.36 -14.53
CA VAL A 32 -28.29 -1.42 -15.52
C VAL A 32 -27.25 -0.49 -14.89
N LEU A 33 -27.52 0.04 -13.70
CA LEU A 33 -26.58 0.92 -12.99
C LEU A 33 -25.34 0.14 -12.51
N LYS A 34 -25.49 -1.10 -12.05
CA LYS A 34 -24.35 -1.95 -11.68
C LYS A 34 -23.39 -2.16 -12.85
N HIS A 35 -23.92 -2.48 -14.03
CA HIS A 35 -23.13 -2.64 -15.24
C HIS A 35 -22.50 -1.32 -15.71
N ALA A 36 -23.26 -0.22 -15.63
CA ALA A 36 -22.74 1.10 -15.95
C ALA A 36 -21.57 1.49 -15.03
N TYR A 37 -21.70 1.27 -13.72
CA TYR A 37 -20.61 1.53 -12.78
C TYR A 37 -19.39 0.66 -13.04
N LEU A 38 -19.57 -0.64 -13.32
CA LEU A 38 -18.45 -1.52 -13.69
C LEU A 38 -17.74 -1.01 -14.96
N LEU A 39 -18.50 -0.64 -15.99
CA LEU A 39 -17.94 -0.10 -17.23
C LEU A 39 -17.20 1.22 -16.99
N ILE A 40 -17.78 2.14 -16.22
CA ILE A 40 -17.15 3.40 -15.82
C ILE A 40 -15.85 3.11 -15.06
N SER A 41 -15.87 2.17 -14.11
CA SER A 41 -14.66 1.76 -13.39
C SER A 41 -13.58 1.28 -14.35
N ILE A 42 -13.88 0.39 -15.31
CA ILE A 42 -12.90 -0.12 -16.28
C ILE A 42 -12.36 1.02 -17.15
N VAL A 43 -13.24 1.84 -17.73
CA VAL A 43 -12.85 2.93 -18.64
C VAL A 43 -12.02 3.99 -17.90
N ALA A 44 -12.36 4.29 -16.65
CA ALA A 44 -11.65 5.29 -15.84
C ALA A 44 -10.20 4.90 -15.50
N HIS A 45 -9.84 3.61 -15.58
CA HIS A 45 -8.45 3.15 -15.42
C HIS A 45 -7.58 3.41 -16.66
N LEU A 46 -8.16 3.57 -17.85
CA LEU A 46 -7.38 3.83 -19.07
C LEU A 46 -6.54 5.11 -18.97
N PRO A 47 -7.08 6.26 -18.50
CA PRO A 47 -6.29 7.44 -18.19
C PRO A 47 -5.09 7.20 -17.26
N VAL A 48 -5.26 6.34 -16.26
CA VAL A 48 -4.21 6.02 -15.27
C VAL A 48 -3.11 5.18 -15.92
N LEU A 49 -3.47 4.18 -16.73
CA LEU A 49 -2.53 3.29 -17.41
C LEU A 49 -1.77 3.96 -18.57
N PHE A 50 -2.38 4.96 -19.21
CA PHE A 50 -1.83 5.68 -20.35
C PHE A 50 -1.79 7.20 -20.11
N PRO A 51 -1.06 7.68 -19.07
CA PRO A 51 -1.17 9.05 -18.59
C PRO A 51 -0.70 10.09 -19.63
N GLU A 52 0.31 9.78 -20.44
CA GLU A 52 0.78 10.68 -21.51
C GLU A 52 -0.20 10.78 -22.67
N SER A 53 -0.71 9.64 -23.15
CA SER A 53 -1.69 9.63 -24.23
C SER A 53 -2.93 10.42 -23.81
N PHE A 54 -3.46 10.16 -22.61
CA PHE A 54 -4.60 10.92 -22.10
C PHE A 54 -4.26 12.38 -21.82
N GLY A 55 -3.07 12.67 -21.27
CA GLY A 55 -2.59 14.03 -21.05
C GLY A 55 -2.56 14.86 -22.34
N ARG A 56 -2.01 14.29 -23.43
CA ARG A 56 -1.95 14.93 -24.75
C ARG A 56 -3.33 15.06 -25.39
N TRP A 57 -4.10 13.97 -25.46
CA TRP A 57 -5.33 13.93 -26.25
C TRP A 57 -6.54 14.53 -25.53
N ILE A 58 -6.67 14.33 -24.22
CA ILE A 58 -7.83 14.79 -23.44
C ILE A 58 -7.52 16.12 -22.76
N PHE A 59 -6.39 16.21 -22.07
CA PHE A 59 -6.06 17.42 -21.30
C PHE A 59 -5.32 18.50 -22.11
N ARG A 60 -4.86 18.16 -23.32
CA ARG A 60 -4.09 19.01 -24.24
C ARG A 60 -2.78 19.53 -23.62
N PHE A 61 -2.09 18.68 -22.87
CA PHE A 61 -0.76 19.03 -22.34
C PHE A 61 0.26 19.09 -23.49
N PRO A 62 1.06 20.17 -23.59
CA PRO A 62 2.17 20.24 -24.54
C PRO A 62 3.30 19.29 -24.11
N ASP A 63 4.14 18.87 -25.05
CA ASP A 63 5.21 17.91 -24.79
C ASP A 63 6.24 18.39 -23.75
N SER A 64 6.39 19.71 -23.58
CA SER A 64 7.22 20.31 -22.55
C SER A 64 6.82 19.91 -21.12
N TYR A 65 5.59 19.42 -20.90
CA TYR A 65 5.17 18.94 -19.59
C TYR A 65 5.89 17.65 -19.21
N PHE A 66 6.37 16.87 -20.18
CA PHE A 66 6.92 15.52 -19.95
C PHE A 66 8.45 15.45 -20.14
N SER A 67 9.13 16.58 -20.24
CA SER A 67 10.55 16.63 -20.63
C SER A 67 11.54 16.36 -19.48
N PHE A 68 11.10 16.18 -18.23
CA PHE A 68 12.01 15.94 -17.09
C PHE A 68 13.01 14.81 -17.36
N ASP A 69 12.52 13.68 -17.87
CA ASP A 69 13.37 12.51 -18.13
C ASP A 69 14.42 12.80 -19.21
N GLU A 70 14.10 13.66 -20.17
CA GLU A 70 15.04 14.09 -21.23
C GLU A 70 16.05 15.10 -20.68
N THR A 71 15.60 16.03 -19.83
CA THR A 71 16.45 17.07 -19.23
C THR A 71 17.48 16.50 -18.27
N PHE A 72 17.10 15.55 -17.40
CA PHE A 72 17.94 15.09 -16.30
C PHE A 72 18.57 13.71 -16.50
N LEU A 73 18.12 12.91 -17.49
CA LEU A 73 18.79 11.66 -17.83
C LEU A 73 19.70 11.86 -19.06
N PRO A 74 20.99 11.49 -18.98
CA PRO A 74 21.91 11.69 -20.09
C PRO A 74 21.46 10.91 -21.34
N HIS A 75 21.53 11.55 -22.50
CA HIS A 75 21.25 11.01 -23.84
C HIS A 75 22.36 10.03 -24.31
N GLY A 76 22.76 9.08 -23.46
CA GLY A 76 23.75 8.05 -23.81
C GLY A 76 23.10 6.72 -24.19
N ASN A 77 23.88 5.81 -24.78
CA ASN A 77 23.56 4.41 -25.11
C ASN A 77 23.25 3.53 -23.88
N PHE A 78 22.45 4.01 -22.93
CA PHE A 78 21.88 3.19 -21.87
C PHE A 78 20.57 2.58 -22.37
N ASP A 79 20.66 1.62 -23.29
CA ASP A 79 19.50 0.83 -23.74
C ASP A 79 18.87 0.03 -22.58
N ASN A 80 19.58 -0.11 -21.45
CA ASN A 80 19.06 -0.78 -20.28
C ASN A 80 18.12 0.13 -19.48
N THR A 81 16.82 -0.13 -19.62
CA THR A 81 15.72 0.52 -18.88
C THR A 81 15.92 0.47 -17.36
N PHE A 82 16.51 -0.60 -16.83
CA PHE A 82 16.76 -0.74 -15.39
C PHE A 82 17.82 0.24 -14.88
N VAL A 83 18.89 0.45 -15.64
CA VAL A 83 19.95 1.42 -15.26
C VAL A 83 19.40 2.85 -15.28
N ARG A 84 18.53 3.17 -16.25
CA ARG A 84 17.82 4.46 -16.28
C ARG A 84 16.94 4.65 -15.05
N PHE A 85 16.21 3.62 -14.64
CA PHE A 85 15.38 3.66 -13.44
C PHE A 85 16.20 3.83 -12.15
N LEU A 86 17.32 3.13 -11.99
CA LEU A 86 18.21 3.30 -10.83
C LEU A 86 18.83 4.70 -10.77
N LYS A 87 19.29 5.22 -11.91
CA LYS A 87 19.77 6.62 -12.03
C LYS A 87 18.73 7.61 -11.57
N LEU A 88 17.50 7.42 -12.02
CA LEU A 88 16.38 8.27 -11.71
C LEU A 88 16.01 8.24 -10.23
N ILE A 89 16.02 7.05 -9.60
CA ILE A 89 15.85 6.91 -8.15
C ILE A 89 16.97 7.65 -7.41
N SER A 90 18.23 7.45 -7.82
CA SER A 90 19.39 8.11 -7.20
C SER A 90 19.28 9.63 -7.25
N LEU A 91 18.92 10.18 -8.42
CA LEU A 91 18.73 11.62 -8.63
C LEU A 91 17.58 12.19 -7.79
N THR A 92 16.43 11.51 -7.78
CA THR A 92 15.22 12.03 -7.12
C THR A 92 15.26 11.89 -5.61
N ILE A 93 15.82 10.79 -5.09
CA ILE A 93 16.05 10.60 -3.66
C ILE A 93 17.25 11.42 -3.18
N GLY A 94 18.18 11.79 -4.06
CA GLY A 94 19.37 12.57 -3.69
C GLY A 94 20.40 11.71 -2.95
N LEU A 95 20.51 10.43 -3.28
CA LEU A 95 21.49 9.51 -2.71
C LEU A 95 22.49 9.05 -3.76
N SER A 96 23.76 8.96 -3.35
CA SER A 96 24.80 8.30 -4.15
C SER A 96 24.50 6.80 -4.31
N TYR A 97 25.05 6.17 -5.36
CA TYR A 97 24.94 4.72 -5.52
C TYR A 97 25.50 3.95 -4.33
N THR A 98 26.57 4.45 -3.71
CA THR A 98 27.16 3.86 -2.51
C THR A 98 26.17 3.87 -1.35
N SER A 99 25.49 4.99 -1.11
CA SER A 99 24.46 5.10 -0.07
C SER A 99 23.28 4.17 -0.34
N MET A 100 22.80 4.11 -1.59
CA MET A 100 21.74 3.17 -1.98
C MET A 100 22.16 1.71 -1.79
N PHE A 101 23.41 1.37 -2.12
CA PHE A 101 23.97 0.04 -1.92
C PHE A 101 24.08 -0.31 -0.43
N VAL A 102 24.41 0.64 0.44
CA VAL A 102 24.40 0.46 1.90
C VAL A 102 22.98 0.15 2.39
N CYS A 103 21.96 0.93 1.99
CA CYS A 103 20.57 0.65 2.34
C CYS A 103 20.12 -0.75 1.87
N LEU A 104 20.48 -1.12 0.64
CA LEU A 104 20.20 -2.45 0.09
C LEU A 104 20.90 -3.55 0.89
N SER A 105 22.18 -3.36 1.23
CA SER A 105 22.97 -4.34 1.98
C SER A 105 22.39 -4.57 3.38
N ILE A 106 21.98 -3.50 4.08
CA ILE A 106 21.31 -3.60 5.39
C ILE A 106 19.98 -4.33 5.25
N THR A 107 19.19 -4.02 4.22
CA THR A 107 17.92 -4.69 3.95
C THR A 107 18.12 -6.18 3.69
N VAL A 108 19.07 -6.54 2.82
CA VAL A 108 19.40 -7.93 2.51
C VAL A 108 19.91 -8.66 3.75
N ALA A 109 20.77 -8.02 4.55
CA ALA A 109 21.27 -8.60 5.80
C ALA A 109 20.13 -8.86 6.80
N ALA A 110 19.20 -7.92 6.97
CA ALA A 110 18.05 -8.10 7.85
C ALA A 110 17.11 -9.22 7.32
N TYR A 111 16.91 -9.27 6.01
CA TYR A 111 16.08 -10.28 5.34
C TYR A 111 16.67 -11.69 5.51
N THR A 112 17.96 -11.86 5.21
CA THR A 112 18.66 -13.14 5.36
C THR A 112 18.76 -13.56 6.81
N THR A 113 18.95 -12.61 7.74
CA THR A 113 18.96 -12.88 9.19
C THR A 113 17.61 -13.44 9.64
N LEU A 114 16.49 -12.86 9.20
CA LEU A 114 15.16 -13.36 9.56
C LEU A 114 14.92 -14.77 9.01
N ILE A 115 15.29 -15.02 7.75
CA ILE A 115 15.21 -16.37 7.14
C ILE A 115 16.10 -17.36 7.88
N TRP A 116 17.32 -16.97 8.23
CA TRP A 116 18.25 -17.83 8.95
C TRP A 116 17.73 -18.19 10.36
N ASN A 117 17.17 -17.22 11.07
CA ASN A 117 16.55 -17.46 12.37
C ASN A 117 15.31 -18.36 12.25
N ASP A 118 14.50 -18.20 11.20
CA ASP A 118 13.38 -19.09 10.92
C ASP A 118 13.84 -20.52 10.57
N ALA A 119 14.90 -20.65 9.78
CA ALA A 119 15.46 -21.95 9.41
C ALA A 119 16.06 -22.69 10.62
N THR A 120 16.75 -21.98 11.51
CA THR A 120 17.35 -22.59 12.71
C THR A 120 16.32 -22.97 13.78
N THR A 121 15.17 -22.28 13.80
CA THR A 121 14.04 -22.63 14.68
C THR A 121 13.24 -23.83 14.17
N SER A 122 13.54 -24.39 13.00
CA SER A 122 12.93 -25.65 12.54
C SER A 122 13.25 -26.87 13.42
N LEU A 123 14.26 -26.76 14.30
CA LEU A 123 14.67 -27.84 15.22
C LEU A 123 13.83 -27.90 16.51
N HIS A 124 13.25 -26.78 16.95
CA HIS A 124 12.44 -26.69 18.17
C HIS A 124 11.33 -25.65 18.02
N PRO A 125 10.11 -25.91 18.52
CA PRO A 125 9.01 -24.95 18.47
C PRO A 125 9.43 -23.56 18.98
N PHE A 126 9.22 -22.51 18.19
CA PHE A 126 9.54 -21.15 18.62
C PHE A 126 8.50 -20.65 19.64
N PRO A 127 8.89 -20.40 20.91
CA PRO A 127 7.93 -20.07 21.96
C PRO A 127 7.63 -18.57 21.94
N TRP A 128 6.68 -18.16 21.10
CA TRP A 128 6.17 -16.79 21.12
C TRP A 128 5.64 -16.40 22.52
N PRO A 129 5.82 -15.15 22.99
CA PRO A 129 5.30 -14.72 24.29
C PRO A 129 3.79 -14.92 24.39
N LYS A 130 3.32 -15.55 25.46
CA LYS A 130 1.88 -15.78 25.68
C LYS A 130 1.08 -14.48 25.73
N SER A 131 1.69 -13.40 26.24
CA SER A 131 1.09 -12.06 26.30
C SER A 131 0.82 -11.43 24.94
N TRP A 132 1.36 -12.00 23.85
CA TRP A 132 1.11 -11.51 22.49
C TRP A 132 -0.12 -12.15 21.84
N GLU A 133 -0.77 -13.11 22.52
CA GLU A 133 -2.02 -13.75 22.07
C GLU A 133 -1.93 -14.35 20.65
N THR A 134 -0.74 -14.82 20.28
CA THR A 134 -0.42 -15.27 18.91
C THR A 134 -1.28 -16.45 18.41
N ASN A 135 -2.00 -17.14 19.29
CA ASN A 135 -2.84 -18.29 18.91
C ASN A 135 -4.22 -17.90 18.37
N ASN A 136 -4.59 -16.61 18.42
CA ASN A 136 -5.87 -16.14 17.90
C ASN A 136 -5.79 -15.83 16.39
N ASP A 137 -5.94 -16.86 15.56
CA ASP A 137 -5.86 -16.72 14.10
C ASP A 137 -7.16 -16.21 13.43
N ALA A 138 -8.22 -15.90 14.19
CA ALA A 138 -9.52 -15.55 13.63
C ALA A 138 -9.45 -14.33 12.70
N CYS A 139 -8.90 -13.22 13.19
CA CYS A 139 -8.76 -11.99 12.40
C CYS A 139 -7.84 -12.20 11.19
N TYR A 140 -6.74 -12.93 11.36
CA TYR A 140 -5.78 -13.17 10.28
C TYR A 140 -6.40 -14.00 9.15
N ASN A 141 -7.07 -15.11 9.48
CA ASN A 141 -7.66 -16.01 8.50
C ASN A 141 -8.85 -15.36 7.76
N ASP A 142 -9.54 -14.41 8.40
CA ASP A 142 -10.54 -13.58 7.73
C ASP A 142 -9.92 -12.56 6.75
N MET A 143 -8.65 -12.19 6.97
CA MET A 143 -7.95 -11.19 6.17
C MET A 143 -7.05 -11.74 5.07
N PHE A 144 -6.53 -12.94 5.25
CA PHE A 144 -5.43 -13.43 4.43
C PHE A 144 -5.55 -14.93 4.18
N CYS A 145 -5.17 -15.32 2.97
CA CYS A 145 -5.27 -16.71 2.51
C CYS A 145 -3.94 -17.47 2.61
N GLU A 146 -2.84 -16.84 3.05
CA GLU A 146 -1.56 -17.54 3.16
C GLU A 146 -1.62 -18.56 4.31
N PRO A 147 -1.22 -19.84 4.14
CA PRO A 147 -1.27 -20.86 5.18
C PRO A 147 -0.31 -20.63 6.36
N SER A 148 -0.66 -21.14 7.55
CA SER A 148 0.09 -20.90 8.80
C SER A 148 1.13 -21.98 9.01
N ARG A 149 2.38 -21.58 9.25
CA ARG A 149 3.42 -22.47 9.76
C ARG A 149 3.43 -22.39 11.28
N LYS A 150 2.64 -23.25 11.94
CA LYS A 150 2.63 -23.35 13.41
C LYS A 150 4.05 -23.64 13.93
N ASP A 151 4.35 -23.13 15.11
CA ASP A 151 5.61 -23.36 15.82
C ASP A 151 6.88 -22.82 15.13
N CYS A 152 6.75 -22.10 14.01
CA CYS A 152 7.85 -21.38 13.36
C CYS A 152 7.97 -19.94 13.87
N LEU A 153 9.16 -19.36 13.70
CA LEU A 153 9.38 -17.92 13.90
C LEU A 153 8.51 -17.13 12.91
N VAL A 154 8.57 -17.44 11.62
CA VAL A 154 7.79 -16.74 10.61
C VAL A 154 6.60 -17.60 10.19
N ARG A 155 5.43 -17.37 10.78
CA ARG A 155 4.23 -18.17 10.47
C ARG A 155 3.72 -17.99 9.04
N ARG A 156 3.88 -16.79 8.45
CA ARG A 156 3.33 -16.42 7.13
C ARG A 156 4.43 -15.76 6.29
N PRO A 157 5.36 -16.55 5.73
CA PRO A 157 6.60 -16.04 5.11
C PRO A 157 6.38 -15.07 3.95
N GLY A 158 5.42 -15.31 3.06
CA GLY A 158 5.12 -14.43 1.93
C GLY A 158 4.72 -13.03 2.41
N ASN A 159 3.77 -12.97 3.34
CA ASN A 159 3.26 -11.70 3.85
C ASN A 159 4.29 -10.99 4.74
N ALA A 160 5.07 -11.72 5.53
CA ALA A 160 6.13 -11.13 6.37
C ALA A 160 7.30 -10.59 5.53
N LEU A 161 7.83 -11.40 4.61
CA LEU A 161 9.05 -11.09 3.86
C LEU A 161 8.84 -10.03 2.77
N SER A 162 7.62 -9.90 2.24
CA SER A 162 7.28 -8.86 1.27
C SER A 162 7.35 -7.43 1.83
N ASN A 163 7.36 -7.26 3.16
CA ASN A 163 7.50 -5.96 3.81
C ASN A 163 8.91 -5.35 3.72
N PHE A 164 9.92 -6.12 3.32
CA PHE A 164 11.29 -5.63 3.23
C PHE A 164 11.49 -4.57 2.14
N LEU A 165 10.56 -4.47 1.17
CA LEU A 165 10.57 -3.36 0.21
C LEU A 165 10.24 -2.02 0.90
N TYR A 166 9.31 -2.01 1.86
CA TYR A 166 9.05 -0.83 2.69
C TYR A 166 10.23 -0.51 3.60
N PHE A 167 10.87 -1.54 4.17
CA PHE A 167 12.07 -1.35 4.98
C PHE A 167 13.20 -0.69 4.19
N LEU A 168 13.47 -1.18 2.97
CA LEU A 168 14.45 -0.58 2.06
C LEU A 168 14.12 0.89 1.78
N LEU A 169 12.88 1.18 1.40
CA LEU A 169 12.47 2.55 1.11
C LEU A 169 12.58 3.45 2.36
N ALA A 170 12.20 2.97 3.53
CA ALA A 170 12.34 3.72 4.77
C ALA A 170 13.80 4.10 5.03
N LEU A 171 14.74 3.15 4.88
CA LEU A 171 16.17 3.43 4.99
C LEU A 171 16.64 4.45 3.97
N MET A 172 16.20 4.35 2.71
CA MET A 172 16.57 5.30 1.67
C MET A 172 16.06 6.72 1.95
N ILE A 173 14.83 6.86 2.43
CA ILE A 173 14.25 8.17 2.78
C ILE A 173 14.94 8.77 4.01
N LEU A 174 15.16 7.97 5.05
CA LEU A 174 15.86 8.42 6.25
C LEU A 174 17.30 8.82 5.95
N MET A 175 18.02 8.02 5.15
CA MET A 175 19.38 8.36 4.74
C MET A 175 19.40 9.60 3.85
N SER A 176 18.46 9.74 2.91
CA SER A 176 18.30 10.93 2.07
C SER A 176 18.09 12.18 2.90
N THR A 177 17.14 12.17 3.83
CA THR A 177 16.82 13.34 4.67
C THR A 177 17.99 13.76 5.56
N VAL A 178 18.73 12.78 6.12
CA VAL A 178 19.95 13.04 6.89
C VAL A 178 21.07 13.57 5.99
N SER A 179 21.31 12.96 4.83
CA SER A 179 22.33 13.40 3.87
C SER A 179 22.05 14.81 3.35
N CYS A 180 20.81 15.13 2.97
CA CYS A 180 20.42 16.48 2.57
C CYS A 180 20.53 17.48 3.72
N GLY A 181 20.22 17.07 4.96
CA GLY A 181 20.38 17.90 6.14
C GLY A 181 21.84 18.24 6.46
N LEU A 182 22.75 17.27 6.29
CA LEU A 182 24.19 17.43 6.51
C LEU A 182 24.91 18.13 5.36
N ALA A 183 24.48 17.90 4.12
CA ALA A 183 25.03 18.51 2.90
C ALA A 183 24.72 20.01 2.77
N ARG A 184 23.95 20.60 3.70
CA ARG A 184 23.80 22.06 3.85
C ARG A 184 25.13 22.83 3.94
N ASN A 185 26.24 22.13 4.17
CA ASN A 185 27.57 22.70 4.25
C ASN A 185 28.44 22.53 3.00
N VAL A 186 27.97 21.82 1.95
CA VAL A 186 28.79 21.51 0.76
C VAL A 186 27.93 21.54 -0.51
N ASP A 187 28.03 22.62 -1.29
CA ASP A 187 27.74 22.76 -2.73
C ASP A 187 26.83 21.70 -3.39
N SER A 188 25.61 21.49 -2.89
CA SER A 188 24.66 20.61 -3.57
C SER A 188 24.01 21.35 -4.72
N GLU A 189 24.36 21.01 -5.96
CA GLU A 189 23.89 21.63 -7.21
C GLU A 189 22.36 21.55 -7.43
N LEU A 190 21.63 20.69 -6.70
CA LEU A 190 20.18 20.57 -6.84
C LEU A 190 19.41 21.44 -5.82
N PRO A 191 18.48 22.28 -6.28
CA PRO A 191 17.63 23.06 -5.38
C PRO A 191 16.62 22.15 -4.66
N HIS A 192 16.42 22.39 -3.37
CA HIS A 192 15.49 21.63 -2.52
C HIS A 192 14.62 22.55 -1.66
N ILE A 193 13.34 22.20 -1.49
CA ILE A 193 12.45 22.82 -0.50
C ILE A 193 12.79 22.24 0.86
N TYR A 194 13.78 22.84 1.53
CA TYR A 194 14.34 22.30 2.76
C TYR A 194 13.33 22.04 3.89
N GLY A 195 12.21 22.77 3.94
CA GLY A 195 11.22 22.55 4.99
C GLY A 195 10.42 21.25 4.82
N LEU A 196 10.34 20.68 3.62
CA LEU A 196 9.68 19.40 3.38
C LEU A 196 10.52 18.20 3.88
N LEU A 197 11.81 18.40 4.17
CA LEU A 197 12.70 17.35 4.70
C LEU A 197 12.21 16.81 6.05
N VAL A 198 11.62 17.66 6.88
CA VAL A 198 11.10 17.24 8.20
C VAL A 198 9.92 16.30 8.04
N SER A 199 9.00 16.61 7.11
CA SER A 199 7.87 15.73 6.82
C SER A 199 8.31 14.45 6.13
N ASP A 200 9.34 14.50 5.26
CA ASP A 200 9.95 13.31 4.65
C ASP A 200 10.62 12.41 5.70
N PHE A 201 11.27 12.99 6.71
CA PHE A 201 11.88 12.24 7.79
C PHE A 201 10.81 11.50 8.60
N ILE A 202 9.73 12.19 8.99
CA ILE A 202 8.60 11.56 9.70
C ILE A 202 7.96 10.47 8.83
N PHE A 203 7.85 10.69 7.52
CA PHE A 203 7.34 9.69 6.60
C PHE A 203 8.24 8.45 6.56
N GLY A 204 9.56 8.63 6.49
CA GLY A 204 10.53 7.54 6.60
C GLY A 204 10.41 6.77 7.93
N VAL A 205 10.18 7.46 9.05
CA VAL A 205 9.93 6.83 10.35
C VAL A 205 8.63 6.03 10.35
N MET A 206 7.53 6.60 9.86
CA MET A 206 6.24 5.91 9.78
C MET A 206 6.30 4.69 8.86
N LEU A 207 7.05 4.78 7.76
CA LEU A 207 7.29 3.66 6.85
C LEU A 207 8.15 2.56 7.49
N LEU A 208 9.13 2.93 8.32
CA LEU A 208 9.89 1.97 9.12
C LEU A 208 9.01 1.26 10.16
N ILE A 209 8.14 2.01 10.85
CA ILE A 209 7.16 1.46 11.79
C ILE A 209 6.23 0.48 11.06
N LEU A 210 5.73 0.85 9.88
CA LEU A 210 4.92 -0.05 9.04
C LEU A 210 5.68 -1.33 8.70
N ALA A 211 6.90 -1.21 8.15
CA ALA A 211 7.69 -2.37 7.75
C ALA A 211 7.93 -3.34 8.93
N VAL A 212 8.27 -2.82 10.10
CA VAL A 212 8.53 -3.63 11.31
C VAL A 212 7.24 -4.23 11.86
N SER A 213 6.21 -3.41 12.09
CA SER A 213 4.95 -3.87 12.69
C SER A 213 4.19 -4.84 11.77
N SER A 214 4.23 -4.63 10.45
CA SER A 214 3.68 -5.56 9.47
C SER A 214 4.46 -6.89 9.45
N THR A 215 5.80 -6.83 9.51
CA THR A 215 6.64 -8.03 9.60
C THR A 215 6.32 -8.83 10.86
N VAL A 216 6.19 -8.18 12.02
CA VAL A 216 5.82 -8.82 13.30
C VAL A 216 4.41 -9.41 13.21
N TRP A 217 3.44 -8.63 12.75
CA TRP A 217 2.06 -9.07 12.57
C TRP A 217 1.96 -10.33 11.72
N HIS A 218 2.61 -10.36 10.55
CA HIS A 218 2.57 -11.54 9.68
C HIS A 218 3.44 -12.69 10.17
N SER A 219 4.51 -12.42 10.92
CA SER A 219 5.35 -13.48 11.48
C SER A 219 4.68 -14.22 12.63
N CYS A 220 3.97 -13.52 13.52
CA CYS A 220 3.47 -14.13 14.75
C CYS A 220 1.99 -13.89 15.05
N ASN A 221 1.25 -13.13 14.24
CA ASN A 221 -0.17 -12.84 14.45
C ASN A 221 -0.43 -12.11 15.79
N ALA A 222 0.46 -11.21 16.20
CA ALA A 222 0.30 -10.41 17.41
C ALA A 222 -0.70 -9.25 17.23
N MET A 223 -1.82 -9.30 17.94
CA MET A 223 -2.95 -8.35 17.76
C MET A 223 -2.60 -6.89 18.03
N TRP A 224 -1.68 -6.61 18.97
CA TRP A 224 -1.21 -5.24 19.20
C TRP A 224 -0.41 -4.70 18.00
N SER A 225 0.37 -5.58 17.33
CA SER A 225 1.17 -5.22 16.16
C SER A 225 0.27 -4.91 14.96
N HIS A 226 -0.86 -5.60 14.84
CA HIS A 226 -1.89 -5.31 13.83
C HIS A 226 -2.39 -3.86 13.93
N ALA A 227 -2.66 -3.38 15.14
CA ALA A 227 -3.13 -2.01 15.36
C ALA A 227 -2.13 -0.99 14.81
N VAL A 228 -0.84 -1.23 15.08
CA VAL A 228 0.28 -0.38 14.65
C VAL A 228 0.49 -0.49 13.14
N ASP A 229 0.38 -1.69 12.57
CA ASP A 229 0.43 -1.94 11.12
C ASP A 229 -0.64 -1.13 10.37
N LEU A 230 -1.91 -1.23 10.78
CA LEU A 230 -2.99 -0.47 10.15
C LEU A 230 -2.86 1.05 10.34
N TRP A 231 -2.48 1.50 11.54
CA TRP A 231 -2.25 2.92 11.83
C TRP A 231 -1.16 3.52 10.94
N SER A 232 -0.02 2.83 10.86
CA SER A 232 1.12 3.29 10.06
C SER A 232 0.86 3.18 8.56
N MET A 233 0.09 2.17 8.12
CA MET A 233 -0.36 2.03 6.73
C MET A 233 -1.21 3.23 6.29
N GLU A 234 -2.22 3.64 7.08
CA GLU A 234 -3.05 4.80 6.75
C GLU A 234 -2.22 6.08 6.66
N ALA A 235 -1.26 6.28 7.58
CA ALA A 235 -0.35 7.42 7.55
C ALA A 235 0.54 7.43 6.28
N VAL A 236 1.13 6.29 5.92
CA VAL A 236 2.00 6.17 4.74
C VAL A 236 1.24 6.44 3.44
N ILE A 237 0.01 5.93 3.32
CA ILE A 237 -0.82 6.09 2.11
C ILE A 237 -1.13 7.57 1.84
N ILE A 238 -1.48 8.35 2.87
CA ILE A 238 -1.93 9.73 2.65
C ILE A 238 -0.78 10.71 2.45
N TYR A 239 0.41 10.42 2.99
CA TYR A 239 1.54 11.37 3.04
C TYR A 239 1.87 11.98 1.67
N LEU A 240 1.97 11.15 0.64
CA LEU A 240 2.34 11.59 -0.70
C LEU A 240 1.30 12.55 -1.30
N THR A 241 0.02 12.40 -0.93
CA THR A 241 -1.04 13.34 -1.34
C THR A 241 -0.85 14.69 -0.64
N PHE A 242 -0.61 14.69 0.67
CA PHE A 242 -0.30 15.91 1.42
C PHE A 242 0.92 16.64 0.89
N ARG A 243 1.97 15.88 0.53
CA ARG A 243 3.18 16.42 -0.07
C ARG A 243 2.89 17.10 -1.42
N MET A 244 2.14 16.46 -2.32
CA MET A 244 1.79 17.06 -3.61
C MET A 244 0.92 18.31 -3.46
N ILE A 245 -0.02 18.33 -2.51
CA ILE A 245 -0.82 19.52 -2.17
C ILE A 245 0.09 20.64 -1.68
N ALA A 246 1.03 20.34 -0.77
CA ALA A 246 1.99 21.31 -0.26
C ALA A 246 2.86 21.89 -1.38
N LEU A 247 3.34 21.06 -2.32
CA LEU A 247 4.04 21.52 -3.53
C LEU A 247 3.17 22.46 -4.38
N GLY A 248 1.87 22.16 -4.53
CA GLY A 248 0.91 23.04 -5.20
C GLY A 248 0.81 24.41 -4.52
N VAL A 249 0.67 24.42 -3.19
CA VAL A 249 0.62 25.66 -2.39
C VAL A 249 1.92 26.45 -2.51
N TYR A 250 3.07 25.79 -2.52
CA TYR A 250 4.37 26.43 -2.74
C TYR A 250 4.37 27.25 -4.03
N VAL A 251 3.98 26.64 -5.16
CA VAL A 251 4.00 27.32 -6.45
C VAL A 251 3.05 28.51 -6.50
N ILE A 252 1.85 28.37 -5.91
CA ILE A 252 0.88 29.48 -5.84
C ILE A 252 1.45 30.64 -5.02
N LEU A 253 2.00 30.35 -3.84
CA LEU A 253 2.58 31.37 -2.97
C LEU A 253 3.83 32.00 -3.56
N PHE A 254 4.67 31.23 -4.24
CA PHE A 254 5.86 31.74 -4.91
C PHE A 254 5.48 32.69 -6.05
N LYS A 255 4.53 32.32 -6.91
CA LYS A 255 4.00 33.20 -7.97
C LYS A 255 3.35 34.48 -7.43
N TRP A 256 2.76 34.42 -6.23
CA TRP A 256 2.09 35.57 -5.63
C TRP A 256 3.05 36.51 -4.86
N THR A 257 4.04 35.95 -4.17
CA THR A 257 4.91 36.72 -3.26
C THR A 257 6.31 36.96 -3.80
N GLU A 258 6.73 36.23 -4.84
CA GLU A 258 8.10 36.16 -5.37
C GLU A 258 9.17 35.81 -4.31
N SER A 259 8.74 35.31 -3.14
CA SER A 259 9.61 34.99 -2.01
C SER A 259 9.72 33.49 -1.82
N HIS A 260 10.87 32.93 -2.22
CA HIS A 260 11.19 31.52 -2.03
C HIS A 260 11.08 31.09 -0.56
N ASN A 261 11.62 31.90 0.35
CA ASN A 261 11.67 31.58 1.77
C ASN A 261 10.26 31.54 2.38
N PHE A 262 9.41 32.50 2.04
CA PHE A 262 8.03 32.53 2.51
C PHE A 262 7.23 31.34 1.97
N ALA A 263 7.23 31.13 0.65
CA ALA A 263 6.50 30.03 0.03
C ALA A 263 6.96 28.66 0.55
N SER A 264 8.28 28.45 0.68
CA SER A 264 8.89 27.24 1.22
C SER A 264 8.47 26.99 2.67
N PHE A 265 8.54 27.99 3.53
CA PHE A 265 8.13 27.88 4.93
C PHE A 265 6.66 27.49 5.07
N PHE A 266 5.75 28.20 4.39
CA PHE A 266 4.31 27.94 4.50
C PHE A 266 3.91 26.57 3.95
N SER A 267 4.41 26.21 2.76
CA SER A 267 4.17 24.89 2.17
C SER A 267 4.64 23.75 3.09
N SER A 268 5.84 23.91 3.66
CA SER A 268 6.44 22.93 4.56
C SER A 268 5.68 22.79 5.88
N ALA A 269 5.32 23.91 6.50
CA ALA A 269 4.53 23.94 7.72
C ALA A 269 3.15 23.30 7.51
N LEU A 270 2.52 23.56 6.37
CA LEU A 270 1.25 22.94 5.98
C LEU A 270 1.38 21.42 5.85
N CYS A 271 2.39 20.94 5.09
CA CYS A 271 2.65 19.50 4.94
C CYS A 271 2.85 18.81 6.29
N PHE A 272 3.70 19.39 7.13
CA PHE A 272 3.99 18.90 8.48
C PHE A 272 2.73 18.85 9.36
N ALA A 273 1.97 19.94 9.42
CA ALA A 273 0.78 20.03 10.26
C ALA A 273 -0.31 19.05 9.83
N MET A 274 -0.58 18.94 8.51
CA MET A 274 -1.54 17.96 7.98
C MET A 274 -1.11 16.53 8.32
N PHE A 275 0.18 16.22 8.16
CA PHE A 275 0.67 14.86 8.36
C PHE A 275 0.70 14.47 9.85
N ILE A 276 1.23 15.31 10.73
CA ILE A 276 1.23 15.06 12.18
C ILE A 276 -0.18 15.00 12.74
N GLY A 277 -1.07 15.92 12.31
CA GLY A 277 -2.47 15.90 12.70
C GLY A 277 -3.15 14.59 12.33
N HIS A 278 -2.90 14.08 11.12
CA HIS A 278 -3.43 12.79 10.68
C HIS A 278 -2.84 11.59 11.44
N ILE A 279 -1.53 11.59 11.69
CA ILE A 279 -0.87 10.55 12.49
C ILE A 279 -1.51 10.48 13.88
N TYR A 280 -1.70 11.63 14.53
CA TYR A 280 -2.28 11.72 15.87
C TYR A 280 -3.75 11.27 15.89
N ASP A 281 -4.59 11.79 15.00
CA ASP A 281 -6.01 11.42 14.92
C ASP A 281 -6.18 9.91 14.69
N ASN A 282 -5.44 9.35 13.74
CA ASN A 282 -5.49 7.90 13.49
C ASN A 282 -4.95 7.10 14.68
N ALA A 283 -3.88 7.54 15.34
CA ALA A 283 -3.34 6.85 16.50
C ALA A 283 -4.40 6.71 17.60
N CYS A 284 -5.11 7.80 17.92
CA CYS A 284 -6.21 7.79 18.88
C CYS A 284 -7.32 6.83 18.45
N ARG A 285 -7.71 6.85 17.17
CA ARG A 285 -8.75 5.95 16.63
C ARG A 285 -8.35 4.47 16.72
N TRP A 286 -7.13 4.12 16.34
CA TRP A 286 -6.64 2.72 16.38
C TRP A 286 -6.38 2.24 17.81
N TYR A 287 -5.91 3.11 18.69
CA TYR A 287 -5.75 2.81 20.11
C TYR A 287 -7.11 2.50 20.78
N ASN A 288 -8.13 3.31 20.52
CA ASN A 288 -9.48 3.05 21.04
C ASN A 288 -10.06 1.73 20.52
N LYS A 289 -9.85 1.40 19.23
CA LYS A 289 -10.26 0.10 18.67
C LYS A 289 -9.53 -1.05 19.35
N HIS A 290 -8.23 -0.92 19.61
CA HIS A 290 -7.45 -1.92 20.32
C HIS A 290 -7.97 -2.13 21.75
N LEU A 291 -8.20 -1.06 22.52
CA LEU A 291 -8.77 -1.14 23.87
C LEU A 291 -10.16 -1.79 23.90
N SER A 292 -10.99 -1.49 22.91
CA SER A 292 -12.33 -2.10 22.77
C SER A 292 -12.30 -3.56 22.28
N ARG A 293 -11.11 -4.13 22.08
CA ARG A 293 -10.91 -5.49 21.53
C ARG A 293 -11.67 -5.72 20.23
N PHE A 294 -11.70 -4.70 19.37
CA PHE A 294 -12.52 -4.65 18.16
C PHE A 294 -12.27 -5.80 17.17
N TRP A 295 -11.15 -6.51 17.28
CA TRP A 295 -10.72 -7.59 16.37
C TRP A 295 -10.59 -8.97 17.02
N GLU A 296 -10.92 -9.12 18.31
CA GLU A 296 -10.63 -10.35 19.07
C GLU A 296 -11.38 -11.57 18.51
N ASN A 297 -12.62 -11.38 18.06
CA ASN A 297 -13.46 -12.51 17.65
C ASN A 297 -13.50 -12.75 16.13
N MET A 298 -13.30 -11.71 15.32
CA MET A 298 -13.43 -11.76 13.86
C MET A 298 -12.98 -10.44 13.24
N CYS A 299 -12.58 -10.45 11.96
CA CYS A 299 -12.11 -9.24 11.29
C CYS A 299 -13.26 -8.42 10.70
N PRO A 300 -13.51 -7.19 11.17
CA PRO A 300 -14.55 -6.31 10.63
C PRO A 300 -14.23 -5.79 9.23
N PHE A 301 -12.97 -5.87 8.79
CA PHE A 301 -12.53 -5.46 7.46
C PHE A 301 -12.72 -6.56 6.40
N ALA A 302 -13.04 -7.78 6.81
CA ALA A 302 -13.27 -8.86 5.88
C ALA A 302 -14.57 -8.65 5.13
N VAL A 303 -14.48 -8.70 3.79
CA VAL A 303 -15.62 -8.54 2.88
C VAL A 303 -16.79 -9.46 3.24
N ARG A 304 -16.50 -10.74 3.52
CA ARG A 304 -17.47 -11.75 3.96
C ARG A 304 -18.29 -11.29 5.16
N ASN A 305 -17.62 -10.71 6.15
CA ASN A 305 -18.25 -10.21 7.37
C ASN A 305 -19.09 -8.95 7.10
N ARG A 306 -18.87 -8.25 5.98
CA ARG A 306 -19.60 -7.05 5.58
C ARG A 306 -20.67 -7.29 4.50
N LEU A 307 -20.94 -8.52 4.09
CA LEU A 307 -22.06 -8.79 3.19
C LEU A 307 -23.39 -8.57 3.92
N PRO A 308 -24.45 -8.08 3.24
CA PRO A 308 -25.75 -7.82 3.85
C PRO A 308 -26.35 -9.01 4.62
N ASN A 309 -26.12 -10.21 4.11
CA ASN A 309 -26.62 -11.47 4.67
C ASN A 309 -25.59 -12.18 5.56
N SER A 310 -24.46 -11.53 5.89
CA SER A 310 -23.48 -12.16 6.75
C SER A 310 -24.09 -12.38 8.14
N PRO A 311 -23.83 -13.54 8.79
CA PRO A 311 -24.27 -13.77 10.17
C PRO A 311 -23.85 -12.65 11.11
N TYR A 312 -22.74 -11.97 10.80
CA TYR A 312 -22.21 -10.85 11.55
C TYR A 312 -23.10 -9.60 11.45
N ILE A 313 -23.42 -9.14 10.24
CA ILE A 313 -24.32 -7.99 10.03
C ILE A 313 -25.70 -8.27 10.63
N LEU A 314 -26.20 -9.50 10.47
CA LEU A 314 -27.47 -9.92 11.06
C LEU A 314 -27.42 -9.96 12.60
N SER A 315 -26.32 -10.43 13.18
CA SER A 315 -26.14 -10.44 14.64
C SER A 315 -26.05 -9.04 15.24
N ILE A 316 -25.38 -8.11 14.54
CA ILE A 316 -25.25 -6.71 14.93
C ILE A 316 -26.58 -5.95 14.77
N ALA A 317 -27.36 -6.25 13.74
CA ALA A 317 -28.69 -5.66 13.53
C ALA A 317 -29.66 -5.95 14.70
N ASN A 318 -29.46 -7.07 15.39
CA ASN A 318 -30.25 -7.45 16.57
C ASN A 318 -29.75 -6.80 17.87
N ASP A 319 -28.53 -6.26 17.90
CA ASP A 319 -27.90 -5.64 19.06
C ASP A 319 -27.82 -4.12 18.86
N ARG A 320 -28.87 -3.39 19.31
CA ARG A 320 -29.09 -1.95 19.04
C ARG A 320 -27.95 -1.03 19.51
N GLU A 321 -27.12 -1.46 20.46
CA GLU A 321 -25.96 -0.70 20.94
C GLU A 321 -24.70 -0.89 20.09
N LYS A 322 -24.58 -2.03 19.37
CA LYS A 322 -23.43 -2.32 18.49
C LYS A 322 -23.66 -1.93 17.03
N THR A 323 -24.89 -1.56 16.67
CA THR A 323 -25.34 -1.33 15.27
C THR A 323 -24.69 -0.15 14.57
N GLN A 324 -24.01 0.74 15.30
CA GLN A 324 -23.32 1.88 14.69
C GLN A 324 -21.96 1.53 14.06
N LEU A 325 -21.36 0.38 14.39
CA LEU A 325 -19.95 0.13 14.05
C LEU A 325 -19.69 -0.51 12.68
N LEU A 326 -20.64 -1.23 12.08
CA LEU A 326 -20.45 -1.84 10.76
C LEU A 326 -21.70 -1.79 9.88
N LYS A 327 -21.55 -1.13 8.73
CA LYS A 327 -22.54 -1.17 7.65
C LYS A 327 -22.16 -2.23 6.61
N PRO A 328 -23.15 -2.94 6.04
CA PRO A 328 -22.89 -3.80 4.92
C PRO A 328 -22.28 -3.01 3.77
N ILE A 329 -21.41 -3.65 3.02
CA ILE A 329 -20.75 -3.05 1.85
C ILE A 329 -21.60 -3.34 0.61
N GLY A 330 -22.01 -2.29 -0.10
CA GLY A 330 -22.70 -2.40 -1.39
C GLY A 330 -21.72 -2.43 -2.56
N LEU A 331 -22.22 -2.75 -3.75
CA LEU A 331 -21.45 -2.71 -5.00
C LEU A 331 -20.92 -1.33 -5.32
N LEU A 332 -21.66 -0.28 -4.99
CA LEU A 332 -21.21 1.09 -5.22
C LEU A 332 -19.91 1.36 -4.45
N GLU A 333 -19.84 0.99 -3.17
CA GLU A 333 -18.64 1.12 -2.36
C GLU A 333 -17.48 0.29 -2.94
N ILE A 334 -17.76 -0.88 -3.52
CA ILE A 334 -16.76 -1.71 -4.20
C ILE A 334 -16.23 -1.00 -5.45
N TYR A 335 -17.10 -0.41 -6.26
CA TYR A 335 -16.70 0.34 -7.46
C TYR A 335 -15.95 1.63 -7.12
N LEU A 336 -16.36 2.33 -6.05
CA LEU A 336 -15.63 3.49 -5.52
C LEU A 336 -14.23 3.09 -5.03
N TYR A 337 -14.14 1.97 -4.32
CA TYR A 337 -12.86 1.40 -3.91
C TYR A 337 -12.04 1.01 -5.14
N ALA A 338 -12.63 0.40 -6.16
CA ALA A 338 -11.95 0.11 -7.42
C ALA A 338 -11.44 1.34 -8.15
N LEU A 339 -12.13 2.48 -8.03
CA LEU A 339 -11.73 3.76 -8.60
C LEU A 339 -10.63 4.50 -7.82
N LEU A 340 -10.13 3.95 -6.71
CA LEU A 340 -9.09 4.62 -5.92
C LEU A 340 -7.86 5.05 -6.75
N PRO A 341 -7.28 4.20 -7.63
CA PRO A 341 -6.15 4.61 -8.47
C PRO A 341 -6.45 5.78 -9.41
N VAL A 342 -7.71 5.90 -9.84
CA VAL A 342 -8.18 7.01 -10.67
C VAL A 342 -8.26 8.28 -9.83
N SER A 343 -8.93 8.19 -8.67
CA SER A 343 -9.11 9.33 -7.79
C SER A 343 -7.78 9.92 -7.29
N SER A 344 -6.77 9.07 -7.02
CA SER A 344 -5.44 9.51 -6.61
C SER A 344 -4.67 10.23 -7.73
N ASN A 345 -5.00 9.97 -8.99
CA ASN A 345 -4.36 10.62 -10.15
C ASN A 345 -5.03 11.94 -10.55
N VAL A 346 -6.35 12.06 -10.37
CA VAL A 346 -7.13 13.24 -10.78
C VAL A 346 -6.59 14.52 -10.12
N LEU A 347 -6.32 14.47 -8.81
CA LEU A 347 -5.78 15.63 -8.09
C LEU A 347 -4.42 16.06 -8.65
N ASN A 348 -3.54 15.10 -8.95
CA ASN A 348 -2.23 15.39 -9.54
C ASN A 348 -2.37 16.02 -10.93
N TRP A 349 -3.27 15.53 -11.77
CA TRP A 349 -3.51 16.13 -13.10
C TRP A 349 -4.05 17.55 -13.02
N ILE A 350 -4.94 17.83 -12.06
CA ILE A 350 -5.41 19.19 -11.80
C ILE A 350 -4.23 20.08 -11.43
N LEU A 351 -3.42 19.68 -10.44
CA LEU A 351 -2.24 20.44 -10.00
C LEU A 351 -1.23 20.66 -11.13
N ILE A 352 -0.96 19.64 -11.94
CA ILE A 352 -0.09 19.74 -13.12
C ILE A 352 -0.63 20.80 -14.09
N LYS A 353 -1.93 20.74 -14.40
CA LYS A 353 -2.57 21.63 -15.39
C LYS A 353 -2.66 23.07 -14.90
N THR A 354 -3.07 23.28 -13.65
CA THR A 354 -3.41 24.61 -13.13
C THR A 354 -2.24 25.30 -12.46
N THR A 355 -1.30 24.54 -11.93
CA THR A 355 -0.33 25.07 -10.96
C THR A 355 1.10 24.87 -11.43
N PHE A 356 1.53 23.62 -11.64
CA PHE A 356 2.93 23.28 -11.93
C PHE A 356 3.34 23.65 -13.36
N HIS A 357 2.43 23.47 -14.33
CA HIS A 357 2.71 23.53 -15.77
C HIS A 357 3.86 22.62 -16.23
N THR A 358 4.20 21.63 -15.41
CA THR A 358 5.23 20.63 -15.65
C THR A 358 4.84 19.33 -14.94
N VAL A 359 5.36 18.22 -15.43
CA VAL A 359 5.35 16.93 -14.75
C VAL A 359 6.79 16.61 -14.38
N GLY A 360 7.00 16.01 -13.21
CA GLY A 360 8.26 15.33 -12.93
C GLY A 360 8.51 14.17 -13.92
N SER A 361 9.22 13.14 -13.48
CA SER A 361 9.54 12.02 -14.36
C SER A 361 8.29 11.28 -14.89
N SER A 362 8.21 11.16 -16.21
CA SER A 362 7.17 10.39 -16.89
C SER A 362 7.32 8.89 -16.62
N LEU A 363 8.56 8.39 -16.56
CA LEU A 363 8.85 7.00 -16.24
C LEU A 363 8.37 6.64 -14.82
N LEU A 364 8.56 7.52 -13.84
CA LEU A 364 8.08 7.30 -12.48
C LEU A 364 6.55 7.34 -12.41
N VAL A 365 5.89 8.27 -13.11
CA VAL A 365 4.42 8.30 -13.18
C VAL A 365 3.85 7.02 -13.77
N ARG A 366 4.42 6.54 -14.89
CA ARG A 366 4.00 5.27 -15.50
C ARG A 366 4.21 4.10 -14.55
N THR A 367 5.35 4.07 -13.86
CA THR A 367 5.67 3.01 -12.89
C THR A 367 4.69 3.01 -11.74
N LEU A 368 4.50 4.18 -11.10
CA LEU A 368 3.51 4.45 -10.05
C LEU A 368 2.12 3.96 -10.45
N ASN A 369 1.63 4.41 -11.60
CA ASN A 369 0.27 4.10 -12.02
C ASN A 369 0.07 2.63 -12.35
N ARG A 370 1.04 2.00 -13.02
CA ARG A 370 0.99 0.56 -13.30
C ARG A 370 1.05 -0.26 -12.02
N SER A 371 1.99 0.03 -11.13
CA SER A 371 2.11 -0.71 -9.87
C SER A 371 0.88 -0.52 -8.99
N LEU A 372 0.31 0.69 -8.94
CA LEU A 372 -0.92 0.97 -8.20
C LEU A 372 -2.09 0.17 -8.78
N VAL A 373 -2.30 0.23 -10.10
CA VAL A 373 -3.39 -0.52 -10.75
C VAL A 373 -3.19 -2.02 -10.59
N PHE A 374 -1.98 -2.56 -10.80
CA PHE A 374 -1.73 -3.99 -10.64
C PHE A 374 -1.93 -4.46 -9.21
N GLY A 375 -1.32 -3.81 -8.21
CA GLY A 375 -1.48 -4.18 -6.81
C GLY A 375 -2.93 -4.07 -6.36
N TRP A 376 -3.60 -2.98 -6.70
CA TRP A 376 -4.98 -2.73 -6.30
C TRP A 376 -5.98 -3.67 -6.96
N THR A 377 -5.83 -3.87 -8.27
CA THR A 377 -6.67 -4.80 -9.04
C THR A 377 -6.48 -6.22 -8.57
N TYR A 378 -5.24 -6.63 -8.27
CA TYR A 378 -4.96 -7.96 -7.72
C TYR A 378 -5.62 -8.19 -6.35
N ARG A 379 -5.60 -7.19 -5.46
CA ARG A 379 -6.32 -7.25 -4.18
C ARG A 379 -7.84 -7.29 -4.36
N LEU A 380 -8.37 -6.52 -5.31
CA LEU A 380 -9.79 -6.57 -5.66
C LEU A 380 -10.18 -7.95 -6.21
N PHE A 381 -9.37 -8.54 -7.08
CA PHE A 381 -9.60 -9.88 -7.60
C PHE A 381 -9.57 -10.94 -6.51
N GLU A 382 -8.60 -10.89 -5.58
CA GLU A 382 -8.56 -11.80 -4.45
C GLU A 382 -9.83 -11.70 -3.59
N ARG A 383 -10.23 -10.50 -3.20
CA ARG A 383 -11.34 -10.30 -2.25
C ARG A 383 -12.72 -10.45 -2.85
N TRP A 384 -12.89 -10.11 -4.14
CA TRP A 384 -14.21 -10.03 -4.77
C TRP A 384 -14.38 -11.06 -5.89
N GLY A 385 -13.38 -11.15 -6.77
CA GLY A 385 -13.45 -11.98 -7.97
C GLY A 385 -13.23 -13.47 -7.71
N LEU A 386 -12.41 -13.83 -6.72
CA LEU A 386 -12.00 -15.22 -6.50
C LEU A 386 -12.30 -15.74 -5.09
N ASP A 387 -12.56 -14.85 -4.13
CA ASP A 387 -12.81 -15.19 -2.72
C ASP A 387 -11.76 -16.18 -2.21
N GLY A 388 -10.53 -15.72 -2.27
CA GLY A 388 -9.34 -16.52 -2.06
C GLY A 388 -8.64 -16.85 -3.38
N CYS A 389 -7.34 -17.11 -3.29
CA CYS A 389 -6.52 -17.30 -4.47
C CYS A 389 -6.52 -18.77 -4.89
N ARG A 390 -7.21 -19.09 -5.98
CA ARG A 390 -7.28 -20.47 -6.53
C ARG A 390 -5.91 -21.13 -6.67
N HIS A 391 -4.89 -20.38 -7.02
CA HIS A 391 -3.52 -20.89 -7.09
C HIS A 391 -2.90 -21.13 -5.70
N VAL A 392 -3.15 -20.27 -4.71
CA VAL A 392 -2.71 -20.52 -3.32
C VAL A 392 -3.41 -21.76 -2.76
N LEU A 393 -4.70 -21.93 -3.04
CA LEU A 393 -5.44 -23.13 -2.66
C LEU A 393 -4.93 -24.41 -3.32
N TYR A 394 -4.53 -24.29 -4.58
CA TYR A 394 -3.85 -25.39 -5.26
C TYR A 394 -2.53 -25.72 -4.56
N CYS A 395 -1.74 -24.70 -4.18
CA CYS A 395 -0.54 -24.91 -3.40
C CYS A 395 -0.82 -25.53 -2.02
N GLU A 396 -1.86 -25.10 -1.30
CA GLU A 396 -2.26 -25.68 0.00
C GLU A 396 -2.62 -27.17 -0.13
N ARG A 397 -3.41 -27.53 -1.14
CA ARG A 397 -3.72 -28.94 -1.42
C ARG A 397 -2.45 -29.75 -1.70
N LYS A 398 -1.53 -29.18 -2.48
CA LYS A 398 -0.26 -29.83 -2.79
C LYS A 398 0.70 -29.91 -1.60
N ILE A 399 0.62 -28.97 -0.66
CA ILE A 399 1.31 -29.03 0.63
C ILE A 399 0.79 -30.21 1.44
N ASP A 400 -0.52 -30.40 1.53
CA ASP A 400 -1.11 -31.49 2.30
C ASP A 400 -0.83 -32.85 1.65
N GLU A 401 -0.96 -32.97 0.33
CA GLU A 401 -0.53 -34.16 -0.43
C GLU A 401 0.96 -34.49 -0.16
N ALA A 402 1.84 -33.46 -0.14
CA ALA A 402 3.27 -33.64 0.14
C ALA A 402 3.55 -34.10 1.58
N LYS A 403 2.75 -33.65 2.56
CA LYS A 403 2.84 -34.12 3.95
C LYS A 403 2.41 -35.59 4.06
N GLU A 404 1.32 -35.97 3.41
CA GLU A 404 0.79 -37.33 3.44
C GLU A 404 1.79 -38.35 2.89
N ILE A 405 2.51 -38.00 1.82
CA ILE A 405 3.55 -38.86 1.23
C ILE A 405 4.93 -38.73 1.92
N GLY A 406 5.08 -37.79 2.86
CA GLY A 406 6.35 -37.54 3.56
C GLY A 406 7.46 -36.93 2.69
N ASP A 407 7.13 -36.28 1.56
CA ASP A 407 8.13 -35.66 0.68
C ASP A 407 8.44 -34.21 1.12
N ASN A 408 9.49 -34.08 1.93
CA ASN A 408 9.95 -32.80 2.44
C ASN A 408 10.38 -31.81 1.33
N ARG A 409 10.80 -32.28 0.15
CA ARG A 409 11.22 -31.39 -0.95
C ARG A 409 10.00 -30.78 -1.63
N LEU A 410 9.00 -31.60 -1.93
CA LEU A 410 7.73 -31.12 -2.48
C LEU A 410 7.02 -30.20 -1.49
N LEU A 411 7.03 -30.56 -0.20
CA LEU A 411 6.47 -29.73 0.86
C LEU A 411 7.12 -28.33 0.89
N ALA A 412 8.45 -28.26 0.86
CA ALA A 412 9.17 -27.00 0.82
C ALA A 412 8.86 -26.19 -0.45
N PHE A 413 8.86 -26.84 -1.62
CA PHE A 413 8.53 -26.19 -2.89
C PHE A 413 7.14 -25.55 -2.87
N TRP A 414 6.11 -26.31 -2.50
CA TRP A 414 4.74 -25.80 -2.49
C TRP A 414 4.50 -24.74 -1.41
N THR A 415 5.21 -24.82 -0.28
CA THR A 415 5.20 -23.77 0.75
C THR A 415 5.77 -22.46 0.22
N VAL A 416 6.92 -22.51 -0.47
CA VAL A 416 7.51 -21.31 -1.11
C VAL A 416 6.61 -20.77 -2.22
N ALA A 417 6.03 -21.65 -3.04
CA ALA A 417 5.09 -21.24 -4.08
C ALA A 417 3.84 -20.54 -3.51
N ALA A 418 3.25 -21.07 -2.44
CA ALA A 418 2.12 -20.45 -1.74
C ALA A 418 2.48 -19.06 -1.19
N ALA A 419 3.68 -18.93 -0.62
CA ALA A 419 4.20 -17.66 -0.09
C ALA A 419 4.41 -16.60 -1.18
N VAL A 420 5.07 -16.96 -2.29
CA VAL A 420 5.36 -16.04 -3.41
C VAL A 420 4.08 -15.64 -4.15
N LEU A 421 3.16 -16.60 -4.33
CA LEU A 421 1.88 -16.36 -5.01
C LEU A 421 0.80 -15.82 -4.06
N SER A 422 1.14 -15.54 -2.79
CA SER A 422 0.20 -14.98 -1.83
C SER A 422 -0.33 -13.63 -2.33
N PRO A 423 -1.66 -13.44 -2.33
CA PRO A 423 -2.34 -12.18 -2.64
C PRO A 423 -1.70 -10.96 -1.99
N THR A 424 -1.45 -11.10 -0.71
CA THR A 424 -0.91 -10.05 0.15
C THR A 424 0.56 -9.82 -0.12
N ALA A 425 1.35 -10.88 -0.37
CA ALA A 425 2.76 -10.73 -0.71
C ALA A 425 2.95 -9.94 -2.00
N SER A 426 2.16 -10.25 -3.05
CA SER A 426 2.19 -9.48 -4.29
C SER A 426 1.65 -8.07 -4.08
N LEU A 427 0.59 -7.89 -3.29
CA LEU A 427 0.08 -6.56 -2.94
C LEU A 427 1.19 -5.73 -2.31
N HIS A 428 1.85 -6.21 -1.24
CA HIS A 428 2.95 -5.54 -0.56
C HIS A 428 4.10 -5.17 -1.50
N PHE A 429 4.45 -6.08 -2.42
CA PHE A 429 5.46 -5.79 -3.43
C PHE A 429 5.02 -4.63 -4.33
N TRP A 430 3.83 -4.70 -4.92
CA TRP A 430 3.34 -3.66 -5.84
C TRP A 430 3.08 -2.33 -5.14
N THR A 431 2.59 -2.33 -3.91
CA THR A 431 2.41 -1.11 -3.11
C THR A 431 3.75 -0.56 -2.66
N GLY A 432 4.74 -1.39 -2.34
CA GLY A 432 6.11 -0.92 -2.11
C GLY A 432 6.68 -0.21 -3.34
N VAL A 433 6.56 -0.81 -4.54
CA VAL A 433 6.97 -0.16 -5.80
C VAL A 433 6.20 1.16 -6.03
N THR A 434 4.90 1.16 -5.75
CA THR A 434 4.04 2.34 -5.85
C THR A 434 4.53 3.48 -4.97
N VAL A 435 4.83 3.19 -3.70
CA VAL A 435 5.28 4.21 -2.75
C VAL A 435 6.66 4.74 -3.14
N ILE A 436 7.58 3.88 -3.58
CA ILE A 436 8.89 4.30 -4.12
C ILE A 436 8.70 5.26 -5.30
N ALA A 437 7.93 4.84 -6.31
CA ALA A 437 7.72 5.59 -7.52
C ALA A 437 7.01 6.93 -7.25
N ALA A 438 6.00 6.95 -6.37
CA ALA A 438 5.30 8.17 -5.97
C ALA A 438 6.20 9.14 -5.21
N PHE A 439 7.01 8.65 -4.27
CA PHE A 439 7.96 9.48 -3.55
C PHE A 439 8.97 10.11 -4.51
N CYS A 440 9.61 9.28 -5.34
CA CYS A 440 10.55 9.75 -6.35
C CYS A 440 9.89 10.72 -7.35
N HIS A 441 8.64 10.47 -7.74
CA HIS A 441 7.90 11.36 -8.64
C HIS A 441 7.65 12.72 -8.00
N SER A 442 7.20 12.75 -6.74
CA SER A 442 7.00 14.01 -6.00
C SER A 442 8.29 14.82 -5.90
N ARG A 443 9.43 14.15 -5.66
CA ARG A 443 10.76 14.77 -5.63
C ARG A 443 11.21 15.24 -7.01
N SER A 444 10.97 14.47 -8.07
CA SER A 444 11.28 14.90 -9.44
C SER A 444 10.49 16.15 -9.83
N THR A 445 9.22 16.23 -9.41
CA THR A 445 8.37 17.40 -9.66
C THR A 445 8.93 18.61 -8.91
N GLU A 446 9.30 18.45 -7.64
CA GLU A 446 9.96 19.50 -6.85
C GLU A 446 11.23 20.02 -7.53
N VAL A 447 12.15 19.12 -7.90
CA VAL A 447 13.40 19.48 -8.57
C VAL A 447 13.13 20.24 -9.88
N PHE A 448 12.18 19.76 -10.68
CA PHE A 448 11.91 20.37 -11.97
C PHE A 448 11.26 21.75 -11.84
N MET A 449 10.38 21.93 -10.86
CA MET A 449 9.80 23.25 -10.58
C MET A 449 10.89 24.24 -10.18
N LEU A 450 11.77 23.84 -9.25
CA LEU A 450 12.83 24.70 -8.76
C LEU A 450 13.92 25.01 -9.80
N SER A 451 14.10 24.17 -10.82
CA SER A 451 15.03 24.46 -11.93
C SER A 451 14.46 25.42 -12.98
N ASN A 452 13.15 25.65 -12.97
CA ASN A 452 12.45 26.51 -13.94
C ASN A 452 12.00 27.85 -13.34
N PHE A 453 12.19 28.06 -12.03
CA PHE A 453 12.02 29.34 -11.34
C PHE A 453 13.40 29.94 -11.06
#